data_AF-A0A917VWG9-F1
#
_entry.id   AF-A0A917VWG9-F1
#
_cell.length_a   1.000
_cell.length_b   1.000
_cell.length_c   1.000
_cell.angle_alpha   90.00
_cell.angle_beta   90.00
_cell.angle_gamma   90.00
#
_symmetry.space_group_name_H-M   'P 1'
#
loop_
_entity.id
_entity.type
_entity.pdbx_description
1 polymer ?
#
loop_
_entity_poly.entity_id
_entity_poly.type
_entity_poly.pdbx_seq_one_letter_code
_entity_poly.pdbx_strand_id
1 'polypeptide(L)'
;MGDEPPPRPMANMLNAANESQISVQMTPEDFIYLDRDCTYFKDQIRQIQGLADEISTQDHWGLGEANNDLTSARAMVGRYKVKAKGAPDGNGVFEIMEQHYLIVDDIQNVFRVMRDKMMQADSEWAAAFNSLNESLPDRPPAGPVIDLNAFMSGTT
;
A
#
# COMPACT_ATOMS: atom_id res chain seq x y z
N MET A 1 4.46 17.89 -25.65
CA MET A 1 5.07 16.65 -25.12
C MET A 1 4.25 16.29 -23.92
N GLY A 2 3.59 15.13 -23.91
CA GLY A 2 2.76 14.72 -22.79
C GLY A 2 3.66 14.36 -21.62
N ASP A 3 3.55 15.10 -20.53
CA ASP A 3 4.17 14.76 -19.25
C ASP A 3 3.47 13.49 -18.75
N GLU A 4 4.04 12.34 -19.09
CA GLU A 4 3.67 11.09 -18.44
C GLU A 4 4.05 11.25 -16.95
N PRO A 5 3.09 11.09 -16.02
CA PRO A 5 3.36 11.28 -14.62
C PRO A 5 4.51 10.36 -14.18
N PRO A 6 5.41 10.84 -13.31
CA PRO A 6 6.55 10.05 -12.89
C PRO A 6 6.09 8.67 -12.37
N PRO A 7 6.83 7.59 -12.71
CA PRO A 7 6.40 6.24 -12.40
C PRO A 7 6.15 6.10 -10.90
N ARG A 8 5.02 5.48 -10.53
CA ARG A 8 4.66 5.30 -9.12
C ARG A 8 5.76 4.49 -8.40
N PRO A 9 6.20 4.90 -7.20
CA PRO A 9 7.34 4.32 -6.52
C PRO A 9 7.29 2.79 -6.40
N MET A 10 6.09 2.21 -6.21
CA MET A 10 5.92 0.76 -6.10
C MET A 10 5.01 0.14 -7.17
N ALA A 11 4.96 0.73 -8.37
CA ALA A 11 4.17 0.20 -9.49
C ALA A 11 4.41 -1.30 -9.75
N ASN A 12 5.66 -1.75 -9.64
CA ASN A 12 6.03 -3.15 -9.85
C ASN A 12 5.39 -4.09 -8.81
N MET A 13 5.27 -3.66 -7.55
CA MET A 13 4.64 -4.45 -6.50
C MET A 13 3.12 -4.51 -6.68
N LEU A 14 2.51 -3.42 -7.13
CA LEU A 14 1.08 -3.39 -7.47
C LEU A 14 0.77 -4.36 -8.61
N ASN A 15 1.61 -4.38 -9.65
CA ASN A 15 1.48 -5.33 -10.75
C ASN A 15 1.65 -6.78 -10.27
N ALA A 16 2.69 -7.07 -9.48
CA ALA A 16 2.91 -8.40 -8.92
C ALA A 16 1.75 -8.88 -8.02
N ALA A 17 1.14 -7.97 -7.24
CA ALA A 17 -0.06 -8.25 -6.46
C ALA A 17 -1.28 -8.54 -7.36
N ASN A 18 -1.46 -7.75 -8.42
CA ASN A 18 -2.50 -7.97 -9.44
C ASN A 18 -2.30 -9.29 -10.22
N GLU A 19 -1.08 -9.76 -10.37
CA GLU A 19 -0.74 -11.03 -11.02
C GLU A 19 -0.72 -12.22 -10.05
N SER A 20 -1.08 -12.01 -8.77
CA SER A 20 -1.07 -13.04 -7.71
C SER A 20 0.31 -13.67 -7.47
N GLN A 21 1.39 -12.95 -7.79
CA GLN A 21 2.77 -13.41 -7.57
C GLN A 21 3.27 -13.17 -6.14
N ILE A 22 2.46 -12.53 -5.29
CA ILE A 22 2.77 -12.27 -3.88
C ILE A 22 1.72 -12.97 -3.01
N SER A 23 2.18 -13.80 -2.07
CA SER A 23 1.34 -14.42 -1.05
C SER A 23 1.57 -13.75 0.30
N VAL A 24 0.50 -13.27 0.94
CA VAL A 24 0.54 -12.66 2.28
C VAL A 24 -0.31 -13.51 3.22
N GLN A 25 0.25 -13.87 4.38
CA GLN A 25 -0.50 -14.45 5.49
C GLN A 25 -0.77 -13.34 6.50
N MET A 26 -1.99 -12.83 6.52
CA MET A 26 -2.47 -11.82 7.45
C MET A 26 -3.89 -12.15 7.91
N THR A 27 -4.22 -11.77 9.13
CA THR A 27 -5.59 -11.87 9.62
C THR A 27 -6.44 -10.72 9.07
N PRO A 28 -7.79 -10.83 9.05
CA PRO A 28 -8.65 -9.70 8.70
C PRO A 28 -8.42 -8.47 9.57
N GLU A 29 -8.10 -8.66 10.85
CA GLU A 29 -7.78 -7.59 11.78
C GLU A 29 -6.52 -6.82 11.35
N ASP A 30 -5.47 -7.53 10.94
CA ASP A 30 -4.24 -6.91 10.45
C ASP A 30 -4.48 -6.06 9.19
N PHE A 31 -5.33 -6.53 8.26
CA PHE A 31 -5.69 -5.75 7.07
C PHE A 31 -6.42 -4.45 7.41
N ILE A 32 -7.33 -4.50 8.40
CA ILE A 32 -8.09 -3.33 8.84
C ILE A 32 -7.16 -2.30 9.50
N TYR A 33 -6.28 -2.74 10.40
CA TYR A 33 -5.33 -1.83 11.02
C TYR A 33 -4.34 -1.24 10.03
N LEU A 34 -3.80 -2.04 9.12
CA LEU A 34 -2.90 -1.55 8.07
C LEU A 34 -3.57 -0.48 7.22
N ASP A 35 -4.82 -0.70 6.79
CA ASP A 35 -5.56 0.29 5.99
C ASP A 35 -5.80 1.59 6.76
N ARG A 36 -6.15 1.48 8.04
CA ARG A 36 -6.37 2.62 8.93
C ARG A 36 -5.08 3.40 9.18
N ASP A 37 -3.98 2.71 9.43
CA ASP A 37 -2.68 3.32 9.68
C ASP A 37 -2.15 4.03 8.44
N CYS A 38 -2.31 3.41 7.26
CA CYS A 38 -1.98 4.07 5.99
C CYS A 38 -2.80 5.36 5.80
N THR A 39 -4.09 5.32 6.11
CA THR A 39 -4.96 6.50 6.04
C THR A 39 -4.49 7.58 7.01
N TYR A 40 -4.19 7.22 8.26
CA TYR A 40 -3.65 8.14 9.26
C TYR A 40 -2.35 8.80 8.80
N PHE A 41 -1.39 8.02 8.28
CA PHE A 41 -0.13 8.58 7.77
C PHE A 41 -0.35 9.54 6.61
N LYS A 42 -1.23 9.20 5.67
CA LYS A 42 -1.58 10.07 4.54
C LYS A 42 -2.20 11.40 5.01
N ASP A 43 -3.06 11.36 6.01
CA ASP A 43 -3.67 12.56 6.59
C ASP A 43 -2.61 13.45 7.26
N GLN A 44 -1.70 12.87 8.05
CA GLN A 44 -0.60 13.59 8.67
C GLN A 44 0.34 14.23 7.64
N ILE A 45 0.65 13.50 6.57
CA ILE A 45 1.45 14.01 5.45
C ILE A 45 0.78 15.24 4.82
N ARG A 46 -0.53 15.18 4.56
CA ARG A 46 -1.28 16.30 3.98
C ARG A 46 -1.32 17.51 4.91
N GLN A 47 -1.40 17.31 6.23
CA GLN A 47 -1.28 18.39 7.20
C GLN A 47 0.09 19.09 7.13
N ILE A 48 1.18 18.31 7.09
CA ILE A 48 2.54 18.86 6.98
C ILE A 48 2.72 19.61 5.65
N GLN A 49 2.19 19.07 4.55
CA GLN A 49 2.20 19.75 3.25
C GLN A 49 1.44 21.09 3.28
N GLY A 50 0.30 21.15 3.99
CA GLY A 50 -0.42 22.40 4.21
C GLY A 50 0.45 23.46 4.92
N LEU A 51 1.12 23.08 6.01
CA LEU A 51 2.03 23.98 6.72
C LEU A 51 3.22 24.43 5.84
N ALA A 52 3.77 23.51 5.04
CA ALA A 52 4.85 23.84 4.11
C ALA A 52 4.39 24.83 3.03
N ASP A 53 3.17 24.66 2.52
CA ASP A 53 2.56 25.58 1.56
C ASP A 53 2.36 26.97 2.18
N GLU A 54 1.82 27.05 3.40
CA GLU A 54 1.66 28.30 4.16
C GLU A 54 3.00 29.02 4.35
N ILE A 55 4.04 28.31 4.78
CA ILE A 55 5.40 28.89 4.92
C ILE A 55 5.90 29.40 3.57
N SER A 56 5.73 28.62 2.50
CA SER A 56 6.22 28.97 1.16
C SER A 56 5.50 30.17 0.55
N THR A 57 4.25 30.40 0.94
CA THR A 57 3.39 31.47 0.41
C THR A 57 3.34 32.69 1.30
N GLN A 58 3.82 32.61 2.56
CA GLN A 58 3.81 33.73 3.50
C GLN A 58 4.51 34.98 2.93
N ASP A 59 3.75 36.06 2.78
CA ASP A 59 4.21 37.31 2.18
C ASP A 59 5.16 38.11 3.08
N HIS A 60 4.85 38.19 4.38
CA HIS A 60 5.59 38.99 5.34
C HIS A 60 6.08 38.16 6.52
N TRP A 61 7.39 38.25 6.81
CA TRP A 61 8.07 37.48 7.85
C TRP A 61 8.50 38.34 9.04
N GLY A 62 8.52 39.68 8.88
CA GLY A 62 8.88 40.61 9.95
C GLY A 62 10.37 40.58 10.31
N LEU A 63 11.23 40.07 9.42
CA LEU A 63 12.67 39.92 9.64
C LEU A 63 13.48 41.05 8.99
N GLY A 64 12.80 42.00 8.34
CA GLY A 64 13.44 43.08 7.59
C GLY A 64 13.72 42.70 6.13
N GLU A 65 13.07 41.66 5.61
CA GLU A 65 13.24 41.14 4.24
C GLU A 65 12.94 42.17 3.13
N ALA A 66 12.10 43.15 3.44
CA ALA A 66 11.77 44.29 2.58
C ALA A 66 12.84 45.39 2.58
N ASN A 67 13.73 45.42 3.58
CA ASN A 67 14.81 46.39 3.65
C ASN A 67 15.98 45.92 2.75
N ASN A 68 16.35 46.73 1.75
CA ASN A 68 17.45 46.42 0.83
C ASN A 68 18.82 46.36 1.50
N ASP A 69 19.00 47.02 2.64
CA ASP A 69 20.24 47.01 3.40
C ASP A 69 20.41 45.71 4.21
N LEU A 70 19.31 44.99 4.46
CA LEU A 70 19.28 43.73 5.22
C LEU A 70 19.25 42.52 4.29
N THR A 71 20.30 42.37 3.48
CA THR A 71 20.43 41.29 2.48
C THR A 71 20.35 39.88 3.09
N SER A 72 20.84 39.69 4.31
CA SER A 72 20.77 38.41 5.04
C SER A 72 19.35 37.99 5.38
N ALA A 73 18.49 38.94 5.78
CA ALA A 73 17.08 38.67 6.10
C ALA A 73 16.34 38.16 4.86
N ARG A 74 16.50 38.85 3.72
CA ARG A 74 15.92 38.43 2.43
C ARG A 74 16.42 37.05 1.99
N ALA A 75 17.73 36.81 2.10
CA ALA A 75 18.32 35.54 1.72
C ALA A 75 17.78 34.38 2.58
N MET A 76 17.63 34.62 3.88
CA MET A 76 17.10 33.63 4.82
C MET A 76 15.62 33.33 4.54
N VAL A 77 14.77 34.35 4.39
CA VAL A 77 13.34 34.18 4.04
C VAL A 77 13.19 33.44 2.71
N GLY A 78 13.95 33.82 1.68
CA GLY A 78 13.94 33.12 0.40
C GLY A 78 14.30 31.64 0.52
N ARG A 79 15.34 31.30 1.32
CA ARG A 79 15.72 29.91 1.57
C ARG A 79 14.63 29.13 2.29
N TYR A 80 13.98 29.72 3.30
CA TYR A 80 12.88 29.05 4.00
C TYR A 80 11.70 28.78 3.07
N LYS A 81 11.29 29.77 2.26
CA LYS A 81 10.18 29.60 1.31
C LYS A 81 10.46 28.47 0.31
N VAL A 82 11.64 28.49 -0.31
CA VAL A 82 12.08 27.47 -1.28
C VAL A 82 12.22 26.09 -0.62
N LYS A 83 12.74 26.02 0.61
CA LYS A 83 12.91 24.74 1.31
C LYS A 83 11.58 24.16 1.81
N ALA A 84 10.59 25.00 2.07
CA ALA A 84 9.25 24.54 2.40
C ALA A 84 8.57 23.92 1.17
N LYS A 85 8.61 24.60 0.02
CA LYS A 85 8.02 24.13 -1.24
C LYS A 85 8.71 24.75 -2.46
N GLY A 86 8.85 23.99 -3.54
CA GLY A 86 9.42 24.47 -4.80
C GLY A 86 10.95 24.44 -4.85
N ALA A 87 11.60 23.61 -4.03
CA ALA A 87 13.03 23.37 -4.14
C ALA A 87 13.36 22.78 -5.53
N PRO A 88 14.31 23.35 -6.30
CA PRO A 88 14.57 22.93 -7.68
C PRO A 88 15.01 21.46 -7.84
N ASP A 89 15.62 20.90 -6.81
CA ASP A 89 16.07 19.51 -6.75
C ASP A 89 15.02 18.57 -6.14
N GLY A 90 13.80 19.06 -5.89
CA GLY A 90 12.71 18.32 -5.25
C GLY A 90 12.95 18.03 -3.77
N ASN A 91 13.94 18.66 -3.14
CA ASN A 91 14.29 18.41 -1.74
C ASN A 91 13.45 19.22 -0.73
N GLY A 92 12.39 19.88 -1.19
CA GLY A 92 11.50 20.68 -0.36
C GLY A 92 10.64 19.78 0.53
N VAL A 93 10.20 20.31 1.65
CA VAL A 93 9.35 19.55 2.59
C VAL A 93 8.09 19.05 1.89
N PHE A 94 7.42 19.93 1.14
CA PHE A 94 6.20 19.57 0.41
C PHE A 94 6.42 18.41 -0.56
N GLU A 95 7.48 18.47 -1.37
CA GLU A 95 7.79 17.48 -2.40
C GLU A 95 8.20 16.13 -1.82
N ILE A 96 9.05 16.13 -0.78
CA ILE A 96 9.46 14.90 -0.08
C ILE A 96 8.24 14.23 0.56
N MET A 97 7.36 15.03 1.17
CA MET A 97 6.13 14.53 1.77
C MET A 97 5.19 13.94 0.70
N GLU A 98 5.12 14.52 -0.49
CA GLU A 98 4.34 13.94 -1.61
C GLU A 98 4.89 12.57 -2.02
N GLN A 99 6.22 12.43 -2.11
CA GLN A 99 6.85 11.15 -2.43
C GLN A 99 6.49 10.09 -1.37
N HIS A 100 6.51 10.45 -0.08
CA HIS A 100 6.12 9.57 1.00
C HIS A 100 4.62 9.22 0.94
N TYR A 101 3.76 10.19 0.60
CA TYR A 101 2.33 9.96 0.40
C TYR A 101 2.11 8.87 -0.67
N LEU A 102 2.78 8.99 -1.81
CA LEU A 102 2.65 8.04 -2.92
C LEU A 102 3.11 6.63 -2.54
N ILE A 103 4.16 6.51 -1.73
CA ILE A 103 4.64 5.22 -1.21
C ILE A 103 3.59 4.60 -0.29
N VAL A 104 3.07 5.35 0.69
CA VAL A 104 2.04 4.85 1.62
C VAL A 104 0.77 4.47 0.87
N ASP A 105 0.37 5.28 -0.11
CA ASP A 105 -0.79 4.99 -0.95
C ASP A 105 -0.59 3.73 -1.81
N ASP A 106 0.62 3.51 -2.35
CA ASP A 106 0.95 2.28 -3.07
C ASP A 106 0.85 1.06 -2.16
N ILE A 107 1.42 1.13 -0.94
CA ILE A 107 1.32 0.07 0.07
C ILE A 107 -0.16 -0.24 0.33
N GLN A 108 -0.96 0.79 0.64
CA GLN A 108 -2.37 0.61 0.93
C GLN A 108 -3.13 -0.07 -0.21
N ASN A 109 -2.88 0.35 -1.46
CA ASN A 109 -3.54 -0.22 -2.63
C ASN A 109 -3.14 -1.68 -2.87
N VAL A 110 -1.85 -2.03 -2.71
CA VAL A 110 -1.36 -3.41 -2.80
C VAL A 110 -2.12 -4.31 -1.82
N PHE A 111 -2.21 -3.92 -0.56
CA PHE A 111 -2.88 -4.74 0.47
C PHE A 111 -4.40 -4.79 0.28
N ARG A 112 -5.04 -3.74 -0.24
CA ARG A 112 -6.46 -3.78 -0.64
C ARG A 112 -6.72 -4.80 -1.73
N VAL A 113 -5.90 -4.81 -2.78
CA VAL A 113 -6.00 -5.80 -3.87
C VAL A 113 -5.84 -7.22 -3.34
N MET A 114 -4.86 -7.45 -2.47
CA MET A 114 -4.64 -8.78 -1.87
C MET A 114 -5.83 -9.24 -1.03
N ARG A 115 -6.36 -8.35 -0.17
CA ARG A 115 -7.57 -8.63 0.63
C ARG A 115 -8.74 -9.02 -0.25
N ASP A 116 -9.02 -8.23 -1.29
CA ASP A 116 -10.18 -8.46 -2.17
C ASP A 116 -10.05 -9.82 -2.89
N LYS A 117 -8.83 -10.19 -3.32
CA LYS A 117 -8.56 -11.52 -3.88
C LYS A 117 -8.73 -12.66 -2.89
N MET A 118 -8.28 -12.49 -1.65
CA MET A 118 -8.46 -13.51 -0.60
C MET A 118 -9.94 -13.74 -0.32
N MET A 119 -10.72 -12.67 -0.20
CA MET A 119 -12.17 -12.75 -0.02
C MET A 119 -12.87 -13.44 -1.20
N GLN A 120 -12.44 -13.14 -2.43
CA GLN A 120 -12.97 -13.80 -3.63
C GLN A 120 -12.65 -15.30 -3.63
N ALA A 121 -11.39 -15.68 -3.35
CA ALA A 121 -10.97 -17.08 -3.33
C ALA A 121 -11.73 -17.90 -2.29
N ASP A 122 -11.94 -17.36 -1.08
CA ASP A 122 -12.73 -18.01 -0.03
C ASP A 122 -14.19 -18.19 -0.46
N SER A 123 -14.78 -17.19 -1.12
CA SER A 123 -16.14 -17.28 -1.64
C SER A 123 -16.29 -18.30 -2.77
N GLU A 124 -15.34 -18.36 -3.70
CA GLU A 124 -15.31 -19.33 -4.80
C GLU A 124 -15.16 -20.76 -4.26
N TRP A 125 -14.29 -20.95 -3.27
CA TRP A 125 -14.12 -22.24 -2.61
C TRP A 125 -15.40 -22.68 -1.90
N ALA A 126 -16.04 -21.79 -1.13
CA ALA A 126 -17.30 -22.11 -0.44
C ALA A 126 -18.42 -22.48 -1.44
N ALA A 127 -18.52 -21.76 -2.57
CA ALA A 127 -19.46 -22.08 -3.63
C ALA A 127 -19.17 -23.45 -4.27
N ALA A 128 -17.91 -23.74 -4.57
CA ALA A 128 -17.49 -25.03 -5.13
C ALA A 128 -17.76 -26.18 -4.16
N PHE A 129 -17.49 -25.99 -2.86
CA PHE A 129 -17.79 -26.98 -1.82
C PHE A 129 -19.28 -27.28 -1.77
N ASN A 130 -20.14 -26.26 -1.71
CA ASN A 130 -21.59 -26.46 -1.65
C ASN A 130 -22.11 -27.17 -2.91
N SER A 131 -21.66 -26.75 -4.09
CA SER A 131 -22.04 -27.40 -5.36
C SER A 131 -21.59 -28.87 -5.41
N LEU A 132 -20.37 -29.18 -4.96
CA LEU A 132 -19.87 -30.54 -4.93
C LEU A 132 -20.57 -31.38 -3.86
N ASN A 133 -20.88 -30.80 -2.71
CA ASN A 133 -21.58 -31.48 -1.62
C ASN A 133 -23.03 -31.86 -2.00
N GLU A 134 -23.68 -31.08 -2.86
CA GLU A 134 -25.01 -31.39 -3.40
C GLU A 134 -24.96 -32.38 -4.58
N SER A 135 -23.91 -32.32 -5.40
CA SER A 135 -23.84 -33.07 -6.66
C SER A 135 -23.10 -34.41 -6.57
N LEU A 136 -22.20 -34.57 -5.60
CA LEU A 136 -21.40 -35.78 -5.47
C LEU A 136 -22.21 -36.91 -4.81
N PRO A 137 -22.27 -38.10 -5.42
CA PRO A 137 -22.89 -39.25 -4.79
C PRO A 137 -22.05 -39.71 -3.58
N ASP A 138 -22.74 -40.28 -2.58
CA ASP A 138 -22.07 -40.89 -1.43
C ASP A 138 -21.07 -41.95 -1.90
N ARG A 139 -19.81 -41.81 -1.45
CA ARG A 139 -18.79 -42.85 -1.64
C ARG A 139 -18.59 -43.59 -0.33
N PRO A 140 -18.41 -44.93 -0.36
CA PRO A 140 -18.04 -45.66 0.85
C PRO A 140 -16.74 -45.07 1.43
N PRO A 141 -16.59 -45.06 2.76
CA PRO A 141 -15.37 -44.57 3.40
C PRO A 141 -14.16 -45.30 2.82
N ALA A 142 -13.07 -44.57 2.59
CA ALA A 142 -11.80 -45.15 2.16
C ALA A 142 -11.27 -46.05 3.29
N GLY A 143 -11.70 -47.32 3.28
CA GLY A 143 -11.19 -48.33 4.17
C GLY A 143 -9.76 -48.71 3.78
N PRO A 144 -8.94 -49.23 4.71
CA PRO A 144 -7.69 -49.87 4.32
C PRO A 144 -8.04 -50.93 3.28
N VAL A 145 -7.32 -50.93 2.16
CA VAL A 145 -7.35 -52.04 1.21
C VAL A 145 -6.72 -53.23 1.94
N ILE A 146 -7.53 -53.94 2.74
CA ILE A 146 -7.12 -55.23 3.26
C ILE A 146 -7.17 -56.15 2.05
N ASP A 147 -6.01 -56.44 1.50
CA ASP A 147 -5.86 -57.52 0.54
C ASP A 147 -6.15 -58.84 1.27
N LEU A 148 -7.41 -59.25 1.23
CA LEU A 148 -7.90 -60.51 1.81
C LEU A 148 -7.17 -61.72 1.22
N ASN A 149 -6.60 -61.60 0.01
CA ASN A 149 -5.79 -62.68 -0.56
C ASN A 149 -4.43 -62.78 0.14
N ALA A 150 -3.79 -61.65 0.49
CA ALA A 150 -2.53 -61.64 1.24
C ALA A 150 -2.68 -62.12 2.70
N PHE A 151 -3.83 -61.83 3.34
CA PHE A 151 -4.13 -62.32 4.68
C PHE A 151 -4.46 -63.82 4.73
N MET A 152 -5.12 -64.35 3.69
CA MET A 152 -5.53 -65.76 3.61
C MET A 152 -4.47 -66.68 2.98
N SER A 153 -3.48 -66.16 2.24
CA SER A 153 -2.44 -66.96 1.59
C SER A 153 -1.27 -67.38 2.51
N GLY A 154 -1.21 -66.88 3.75
CA GLY A 154 -0.25 -67.36 4.75
C GLY A 154 1.23 -67.24 4.37
N THR A 155 1.58 -66.34 3.46
CA THR A 155 2.98 -66.05 3.12
C THR A 155 3.44 -64.86 3.95
N THR A 156 4.20 -65.16 5.01
CA THR A 156 5.03 -64.21 5.75
C THR A 156 6.02 -63.49 4.85
#